data_AF-A0A6B3I1P5-F1
#
_entry.id   AF-A0A6B3I1P5-F1
#
_cell.length_a   1.000
_cell.length_b   1.000
_cell.length_c   1.000
_cell.angle_alpha   90.00
_cell.angle_beta   90.00
_cell.angle_gamma   90.00
#
_symmetry.space_group_name_H-M   'P 1'
#
loop_
_entity.id
_entity.type
_entity.pdbx_description
1 polymer ?
#
loop_
_entity_poly.entity_id
_entity_poly.type
_entity_poly.pdbx_seq_one_letter_code
_entity_poly.pdbx_strand_id
1 'polypeptide(L)'
;SPLGAIAVGAIAGVLCAMAVGLKYKFGYDDSLDVVGVHLVGGVIGSILVGFFATGGVQSDAKGLFYGGGVDQLGKQVVGVVAVLAYSLVVSGLIAL
;
A
#
# COMPACT_ATOMS: atom_id res chain seq x y z
N SER A 1 -10.21 -7.97 10.99
CA SER A 1 -10.42 -8.02 12.46
C SER A 1 -9.89 -6.72 13.08
N PRO A 2 -10.37 -6.30 14.26
CA PRO A 2 -9.89 -5.08 14.91
C PRO A 2 -8.37 -5.08 15.15
N LEU A 3 -7.82 -6.21 15.59
CA LEU A 3 -6.38 -6.34 15.82
C LEU A 3 -5.56 -6.24 14.52
N GLY A 4 -6.07 -6.79 13.42
CA GLY A 4 -5.46 -6.62 12.09
C GLY A 4 -5.47 -5.16 11.63
N ALA A 5 -6.55 -4.42 11.88
CA ALA A 5 -6.62 -2.99 11.53
C ALA A 5 -5.60 -2.14 12.31
N ILE A 6 -5.42 -2.43 13.62
CA ILE A 6 -4.40 -1.79 14.44
C ILE A 6 -2.99 -2.09 13.90
N ALA A 7 -2.72 -3.35 13.55
CA ALA A 7 -1.43 -3.74 12.97
C ALA A 7 -1.16 -3.03 11.63
N VAL A 8 -2.16 -2.97 10.74
CA VAL A 8 -2.05 -2.23 9.47
C VAL A 8 -1.75 -0.76 9.70
N GLY A 9 -2.48 -0.10 10.60
CA GLY A 9 -2.27 1.31 10.93
C GLY A 9 -0.87 1.58 11.50
N ALA A 10 -0.40 0.73 12.42
CA ALA A 10 0.95 0.87 13.00
C ALA A 10 2.05 0.68 11.95
N ILE A 11 1.97 -0.37 11.13
CA ILE A 11 2.97 -0.67 10.09
C ILE A 11 2.97 0.43 9.04
N ALA A 12 1.80 0.80 8.50
CA ALA A 12 1.70 1.86 7.50
C ALA A 12 2.17 3.21 8.04
N GLY A 13 1.78 3.57 9.27
CA GLY A 13 2.17 4.84 9.89
C GLY A 13 3.69 4.98 10.05
N VAL A 14 4.37 3.94 10.55
CA VAL A 14 5.84 3.94 10.67
C VAL A 14 6.50 4.08 9.30
N LEU A 15 6.06 3.30 8.31
CA LEU A 15 6.66 3.31 6.98
C LEU A 15 6.40 4.63 6.23
N CYS A 16 5.22 5.22 6.35
CA CYS A 16 4.94 6.55 5.80
C CYS A 16 5.81 7.62 6.45
N ALA A 17 5.96 7.61 7.78
CA ALA A 17 6.82 8.57 8.48
C ALA A 17 8.29 8.48 8.02
N MET A 18 8.79 7.26 7.82
CA MET A 18 10.13 7.03 7.25
C MET A 18 10.22 7.51 5.79
N ALA A 19 9.18 7.27 4.99
CA ALA A 19 9.17 7.63 3.57
C ALA A 19 9.10 9.14 3.34
N VAL A 20 8.43 9.92 4.19
CA VAL A 20 8.47 11.39 4.15
C VAL A 20 9.91 11.90 4.25
N GLY A 21 10.75 11.24 5.06
CA GLY A 21 12.17 11.58 5.18
C GLY A 21 13.00 11.40 3.90
N LEU A 22 12.54 10.58 2.94
CA LEU A 22 13.28 10.33 1.69
C LEU A 22 13.39 11.55 0.80
N LYS A 23 12.44 12.50 0.87
CA LYS A 23 12.49 13.72 0.05
C LYS A 23 13.74 14.57 0.33
N TYR A 24 14.16 14.64 1.60
CA TYR A 24 15.38 15.33 2.01
C TYR A 24 16.65 14.59 1.58
N LYS A 25 16.60 13.26 1.48
CA LYS A 25 17.72 12.44 1.04
C LYS A 25 17.92 12.50 -0.47
N PHE A 26 16.84 12.53 -1.23
CA PHE A 26 16.86 12.52 -2.70
C PHE A 26 16.76 13.92 -3.32
N GLY A 27 16.51 14.96 -2.52
CA GLY A 27 16.52 16.35 -2.97
C GLY A 27 15.35 16.71 -3.89
N TYR A 28 14.19 16.04 -3.76
CA TYR A 28 12.97 16.40 -4.48
C TYR A 28 11.98 17.13 -3.55
N ASP A 29 11.18 18.02 -4.12
CA ASP A 29 10.09 18.68 -3.39
C ASP A 29 8.78 17.94 -3.62
N ASP A 30 8.36 17.20 -2.60
CA ASP A 30 6.99 16.73 -2.44
C ASP A 30 6.34 17.62 -1.37
N SER A 31 5.81 18.75 -1.84
CA SER A 31 5.45 19.88 -0.98
C SER A 31 4.40 19.54 0.07
N LEU A 32 3.57 18.52 -0.20
CA LEU A 32 2.49 18.05 0.66
C LEU A 32 2.67 16.61 1.14
N ASP A 33 3.87 16.02 0.96
CA ASP A 33 4.18 14.66 1.40
C ASP A 33 3.26 13.57 0.81
N VAL A 34 2.74 13.79 -0.41
CA VAL A 34 1.76 12.91 -1.05
C VAL A 34 2.39 11.57 -1.41
N VAL A 35 3.64 11.56 -1.88
CA VAL A 35 4.37 10.33 -2.20
C VAL A 35 4.66 9.56 -0.92
N GLY A 36 5.12 10.25 0.13
CA GLY A 36 5.46 9.64 1.42
C GLY A 36 4.24 9.05 2.14
N VAL A 37 3.09 9.72 2.12
CA VAL A 37 1.90 9.31 2.87
C VAL A 37 0.95 8.46 2.03
N HIS A 38 0.57 8.92 0.84
CA HIS A 38 -0.46 8.26 0.03
C HIS A 38 0.09 7.11 -0.82
N LEU A 39 1.21 7.30 -1.52
CA LEU A 39 1.78 6.22 -2.33
C LEU A 39 2.28 5.08 -1.42
N VAL A 40 3.14 5.38 -0.46
CA VAL A 40 3.69 4.35 0.45
C VAL A 40 2.59 3.73 1.29
N GLY A 41 1.70 4.54 1.88
CA GLY A 41 0.58 4.05 2.66
C GLY A 41 -0.38 3.16 1.85
N GLY A 42 -0.66 3.54 0.60
CA GLY A 42 -1.49 2.76 -0.31
C GLY A 42 -0.86 1.42 -0.70
N VAL A 43 0.44 1.41 -1.03
CA VAL A 43 1.19 0.20 -1.36
C VAL A 43 1.22 -0.77 -0.18
N ILE A 44 1.65 -0.28 0.99
CA ILE A 44 1.77 -1.10 2.20
C ILE A 44 0.39 -1.59 2.65
N GLY A 45 -0.61 -0.71 2.69
CA GLY A 45 -1.98 -1.08 3.06
C GLY A 45 -2.55 -2.18 2.16
N SER A 46 -2.40 -2.04 0.84
CA SER A 46 -2.89 -3.04 -0.12
C SER A 46 -2.20 -4.38 0.04
N ILE A 47 -0.86 -4.39 0.17
CA ILE A 47 -0.10 -5.63 0.42
C ILE A 47 -0.56 -6.29 1.73
N LEU A 48 -0.77 -5.52 2.79
CA LEU A 48 -1.20 -6.04 4.09
C LEU A 48 -2.63 -6.63 4.06
N VAL A 49 -3.51 -6.21 3.14
CA VAL A 49 -4.79 -6.92 2.90
C VAL A 49 -4.53 -8.38 2.50
N GLY A 50 -3.48 -8.64 1.73
CA GLY A 50 -3.01 -9.98 1.37
C GLY A 50 -2.66 -10.86 2.57
N PHE A 51 -2.33 -10.27 3.71
CA PHE A 51 -2.03 -10.99 4.96
C PHE A 51 -3.24 -11.04 5.89
N PHE A 52 -3.90 -9.90 6.10
CA PHE A 52 -4.86 -9.69 7.19
C PHE A 52 -6.34 -9.84 6.81
N ALA A 53 -6.67 -10.08 5.54
CA ALA A 53 -8.06 -10.30 5.14
C ALA A 53 -8.67 -11.52 5.85
N THR A 54 -9.83 -11.35 6.51
CA THR A 54 -10.44 -12.40 7.33
C THR A 54 -11.47 -13.25 6.60
N GLY A 55 -11.91 -12.86 5.40
CA GLY A 55 -12.88 -13.61 4.61
C GLY A 55 -14.27 -13.73 5.25
N GLY A 56 -14.78 -12.68 5.92
CA GLY A 56 -16.05 -12.78 6.65
C GLY A 56 -16.73 -11.45 6.98
N VAL A 57 -16.38 -10.37 6.28
CA VAL A 57 -17.03 -9.05 6.48
C VAL A 57 -17.69 -8.57 5.18
N GLN A 58 -16.90 -8.33 4.14
CA GLN A 58 -17.37 -7.84 2.84
C GLN A 58 -17.01 -8.76 1.66
N SER A 59 -16.20 -9.78 1.93
CA SER A 59 -15.68 -10.72 0.94
C SER A 59 -15.27 -12.00 1.67
N ASP A 60 -15.38 -13.13 0.98
CA ASP A 60 -14.87 -14.43 1.42
C ASP A 60 -13.35 -14.59 1.20
N ALA A 61 -12.71 -13.61 0.55
CA ALA A 61 -11.27 -13.61 0.34
C ALA A 61 -10.51 -13.58 1.68
N LYS A 62 -9.65 -14.59 1.87
CA LYS A 62 -8.82 -14.72 3.07
C LYS A 62 -7.38 -14.36 2.73
N GLY A 63 -6.73 -13.69 3.67
CA GLY A 63 -5.30 -13.40 3.62
C GLY A 63 -4.49 -14.59 4.13
N LEU A 64 -3.17 -14.47 4.00
CA LEU A 64 -2.21 -15.51 4.35
C LEU A 64 -2.36 -15.97 5.81
N PHE A 65 -2.60 -15.05 6.75
CA PHE A 65 -2.74 -15.38 8.18
C PHE A 65 -4.08 -16.04 8.54
N TYR A 66 -5.04 -16.05 7.62
CA TYR A 66 -6.37 -16.63 7.83
C TYR A 66 -6.60 -17.85 6.92
N GLY A 67 -5.53 -18.45 6.38
CA GLY A 67 -5.60 -19.69 5.61
C GLY A 67 -6.03 -19.52 4.14
N GLY A 68 -5.99 -18.30 3.59
CA GLY A 68 -6.35 -18.04 2.19
C GLY A 68 -5.26 -18.38 1.16
N GLY A 69 -4.08 -18.82 1.61
CA GLY A 69 -2.93 -19.05 0.73
C GLY A 69 -2.36 -17.75 0.14
N VAL A 70 -1.68 -17.86 -1.00
CA VAL A 70 -0.98 -16.74 -1.65
C VAL A 70 -1.82 -15.99 -2.69
N ASP A 71 -3.01 -16.49 -3.02
CA ASP A 71 -3.86 -15.94 -4.08
C ASP A 71 -4.24 -14.48 -3.79
N GLN A 72 -4.75 -14.19 -2.59
CA GLN A 72 -5.13 -12.83 -2.22
C GLN A 72 -3.90 -11.90 -2.20
N LEU A 73 -2.76 -12.36 -1.70
CA LEU A 73 -1.52 -11.58 -1.71
C LEU A 73 -1.08 -11.27 -3.15
N GLY A 74 -1.12 -12.26 -4.04
CA GLY A 74 -0.81 -12.09 -5.47
C GLY A 74 -1.72 -11.07 -6.13
N LYS A 75 -3.03 -11.13 -5.88
CA LYS A 75 -4.01 -10.14 -6.39
C LYS A 75 -3.69 -8.72 -5.93
N GLN A 76 -3.34 -8.53 -4.66
CA GLN A 76 -2.97 -7.21 -4.14
C GLN A 76 -1.68 -6.69 -4.77
N VAL A 77 -0.67 -7.54 -4.95
CA VAL A 77 0.59 -7.17 -5.62
C VAL A 77 0.35 -6.77 -7.07
N VAL A 78 -0.43 -7.54 -7.83
CA VAL A 78 -0.78 -7.20 -9.22
C VAL A 78 -1.52 -5.88 -9.28
N GLY A 79 -2.49 -5.65 -8.40
CA GLY A 79 -3.23 -4.38 -8.32
C GLY A 79 -2.31 -3.19 -8.05
N VAL A 80 -1.42 -3.32 -7.06
CA VAL A 80 -0.42 -2.27 -6.74
C VAL A 80 0.47 -1.96 -7.94
N VAL A 81 1.04 -2.99 -8.59
CA VAL A 81 1.92 -2.80 -9.74
C VAL A 81 1.18 -2.14 -10.91
N ALA A 82 -0.05 -2.57 -11.19
CA ALA A 82 -0.86 -2.00 -12.26
C ALA A 82 -1.17 -0.51 -12.02
N VAL A 83 -1.59 -0.15 -10.79
CA VAL A 83 -1.89 1.24 -10.42
C VAL A 83 -0.62 2.10 -10.45
N LEU A 84 0.51 1.59 -9.94
CA LEU A 84 1.79 2.31 -9.98
C LEU A 84 2.25 2.55 -11.42
N ALA A 85 2.22 1.51 -12.27
CA ALA A 85 2.64 1.61 -13.65
C ALA A 85 1.78 2.62 -14.42
N TYR A 86 0.45 2.51 -14.31
CA TYR A 86 -0.45 3.43 -15.00
C TYR A 86 -0.29 4.86 -14.51
N SER A 87 -0.34 5.08 -13.19
CA SER A 87 -0.33 6.43 -12.62
C SER A 87 1.00 7.14 -12.86
N LEU A 88 2.15 6.47 -12.73
CA LEU A 88 3.45 7.08 -12.99
C LEU A 88 3.67 7.38 -14.48
N VAL A 89 3.33 6.42 -15.36
CA VAL A 89 3.55 6.60 -16.80
C VAL A 89 2.64 7.68 -17.37
N VAL A 90 1.33 7.58 -17.13
CA VAL A 90 0.36 8.52 -17.73
C VAL A 90 0.54 9.93 -17.15
N SER A 91 0.71 10.06 -15.82
CA SER A 91 0.96 11.38 -15.22
C SER A 91 2.29 11.95 -15.71
N GLY A 92 3.32 11.12 -15.84
CA GLY A 92 4.60 11.53 -16.42
C GLY A 92 4.44 12.07 -17.83
N LEU A 93 3.75 11.34 -18.72
CA LEU A 93 3.48 11.80 -20.09
C LEU A 93 2.68 13.09 -20.17
N ILE A 94 1.77 13.35 -19.22
CA ILE A 94 0.98 14.59 -19.17
C ILE A 94 1.81 15.76 -18.63
N ALA A 95 2.72 15.49 -17.70
CA ALA A 95 3.54 16.51 -17.05
C ALA A 95 4.73 16.99 -17.92
N LEU A 96 5.14 16.18 -18.89
CA LEU A 96 6.15 16.48 -19.92
C LEU A 96 5.56 17.34 -21.05
#